data_AF-A0A7J4G1I2-F1
#
_entry.id   AF-A0A7J4G1I2-F1
#
_cell.length_a   1.000
_cell.length_b   1.000
_cell.length_c   1.000
_cell.angle_alpha   90.00
_cell.angle_beta   90.00
_cell.angle_gamma   90.00
#
_symmetry.space_group_name_H-M   'P 1'
#
loop_
_entity.id
_entity.type
_entity.pdbx_description
1 polymer ?
#
loop_
_entity_poly.entity_id
_entity_poly.type
_entity_poly.pdbx_seq_one_letter_code
_entity_poly.pdbx_strand_id
1 'polypeptide(L)'
;MDLKKFLEKGDKEKLFELIFKDIWKIQEKYMPFITISEEQAKEHLEANKDNPNFLGIPFSVKDNICTSGIKTTAGSKILENYIPFFDATCIKKIKKVGYIIGKTSMDEFGFGSFNLNCGYGIPKNPLDRERCCGGSSGGAACLTKALNLPHIAIAESTGGSISCPASFCGVIGLTPTYGLV
;
A
#
# COMPACT_ATOMS: atom_id res chain seq x y z
N MET A 1 -16.79 8.40 -5.20
CA MET A 1 -16.38 8.63 -6.61
C MET A 1 -16.45 7.30 -7.35
N ASP A 2 -16.97 7.26 -8.57
CA ASP A 2 -17.00 6.04 -9.38
C ASP A 2 -15.61 5.79 -9.99
N LEU A 3 -14.90 4.80 -9.46
CA LEU A 3 -13.53 4.47 -9.88
C LEU A 3 -13.46 4.10 -11.36
N LYS A 4 -14.48 3.43 -11.90
CA LYS A 4 -14.51 3.03 -13.30
C LYS A 4 -14.62 4.25 -14.22
N LYS A 5 -15.55 5.17 -13.92
CA LYS A 5 -15.67 6.44 -14.66
C LYS A 5 -14.40 7.30 -14.55
N PHE A 6 -13.76 7.29 -13.39
CA PHE A 6 -12.50 8.01 -13.21
C PHE A 6 -11.36 7.36 -13.99
N LEU A 7 -11.26 6.05 -14.07
CA LEU A 7 -10.18 5.40 -14.84
C LEU A 7 -10.39 5.48 -16.36
N GLU A 8 -11.64 5.54 -16.82
CA GLU A 8 -11.98 5.64 -18.26
C GLU A 8 -11.85 7.07 -18.82
N LYS A 9 -11.99 8.11 -17.99
CA LYS A 9 -12.02 9.52 -18.41
C LYS A 9 -11.13 10.46 -17.59
N GLY A 10 -10.52 9.94 -16.53
CA GLY A 10 -9.79 10.74 -15.56
C GLY A 10 -8.36 10.96 -15.99
N ASP A 11 -7.88 12.11 -15.58
CA ASP A 11 -6.51 12.55 -15.77
C ASP A 11 -5.61 11.81 -14.76
N LYS A 12 -4.79 10.88 -15.27
CA LYS A 12 -3.88 10.02 -14.48
C LYS A 12 -2.82 10.86 -13.76
N GLU A 13 -2.34 11.92 -14.41
CA GLU A 13 -1.33 12.83 -13.88
C GLU A 13 -1.93 13.67 -12.74
N LYS A 14 -3.14 14.19 -12.93
CA LYS A 14 -3.87 14.89 -11.86
C LYS A 14 -4.17 13.97 -10.67
N LEU A 15 -4.53 12.70 -10.89
CA LEU A 15 -4.72 11.76 -9.78
C LEU A 15 -3.42 11.58 -8.99
N PHE A 16 -2.31 11.40 -9.69
CA PHE A 16 -0.99 11.22 -9.10
C PHE A 16 -0.65 12.41 -8.18
N GLU A 17 -0.77 13.63 -8.69
CA GLU A 17 -0.49 14.85 -7.92
C GLU A 17 -1.36 14.96 -6.66
N LEU A 18 -2.66 14.70 -6.79
CA LEU A 18 -3.59 14.75 -5.66
C LEU A 18 -3.26 13.68 -4.61
N ILE A 19 -2.89 12.48 -5.04
CA ILE A 19 -2.55 11.38 -4.14
C ILE A 19 -1.29 11.66 -3.36
N PHE A 20 -0.20 12.07 -4.01
CA PHE A 20 1.05 12.31 -3.28
C PHE A 20 0.93 13.50 -2.33
N LYS A 21 0.15 14.54 -2.71
CA LYS A 21 -0.21 15.64 -1.79
C LYS A 21 -0.92 15.15 -0.52
N ASP A 22 -1.83 14.18 -0.63
CA ASP A 22 -2.56 13.63 0.52
C ASP A 22 -1.73 12.61 1.31
N ILE A 23 -0.93 11.77 0.62
CA ILE A 23 -0.06 10.76 1.25
C ILE A 23 0.89 11.40 2.25
N TRP A 24 1.55 12.51 1.91
CA TRP A 24 2.51 13.14 2.82
C TRP A 24 1.85 13.64 4.11
N LYS A 25 0.64 14.22 4.01
CA LYS A 25 -0.16 14.64 5.19
C LYS A 25 -0.64 13.45 6.01
N ILE A 26 -1.07 12.38 5.34
CA ILE A 26 -1.49 11.14 5.99
C ILE A 26 -0.30 10.48 6.68
N GLN A 27 0.89 10.50 6.07
CA GLN A 27 2.11 9.96 6.64
C GLN A 27 2.49 10.66 7.94
N GLU A 28 2.48 12.00 7.95
CA GLU A 28 2.74 12.77 9.16
C GLU A 28 1.73 12.44 10.28
N LYS A 29 0.46 12.32 9.93
CA LYS A 29 -0.62 12.17 10.94
C LYS A 29 -0.79 10.74 11.47
N TYR A 30 -0.63 9.75 10.59
CA TYR A 30 -1.03 8.36 10.81
C TYR A 30 0.06 7.33 10.53
N MET A 31 1.17 7.70 9.86
CA MET A 31 2.31 6.83 9.58
C MET A 31 1.98 5.46 8.91
N PRO A 32 1.14 5.38 7.88
CA PRO A 32 0.82 4.10 7.24
C PRO A 32 1.94 3.51 6.38
N PHE A 33 2.99 4.26 6.03
CA PHE A 33 4.10 3.80 5.18
C PHE A 33 5.42 3.62 5.94
N ILE A 34 6.19 2.62 5.51
CA ILE A 34 7.62 2.47 5.78
C ILE A 34 8.44 3.19 4.71
N THR A 35 7.99 3.15 3.46
CA THR A 35 8.65 3.81 2.32
C THR A 35 7.60 4.39 1.41
N ILE A 36 7.70 5.68 1.10
CA ILE A 36 6.90 6.33 0.06
C ILE A 36 7.73 6.31 -1.22
N SER A 37 7.14 5.84 -2.33
CA SER A 37 7.86 5.62 -3.59
C SER A 37 7.43 6.60 -4.67
N GLU A 38 7.45 7.90 -4.35
CA GLU A 38 6.98 8.96 -5.25
C GLU A 38 7.78 9.05 -6.54
N GLU A 39 9.11 8.99 -6.43
CA GLU A 39 10.01 9.04 -7.59
C GLU A 39 9.77 7.86 -8.52
N GLN A 40 9.76 6.63 -7.99
CA GLN A 40 9.53 5.41 -8.78
C GLN A 40 8.12 5.38 -9.37
N ALA A 41 7.12 5.89 -8.64
CA ALA A 41 5.76 6.00 -9.13
C ALA A 41 5.66 6.99 -10.30
N LYS A 42 6.35 8.13 -10.20
CA LYS A 42 6.38 9.17 -11.24
C LYS A 42 7.05 8.64 -12.50
N GLU A 43 8.23 8.03 -12.38
CA GLU A 43 8.94 7.41 -13.50
C GLU A 43 8.07 6.36 -14.20
N HIS A 44 7.39 5.51 -13.42
CA HIS A 44 6.52 4.47 -13.98
C HIS A 44 5.27 5.05 -14.65
N LEU A 45 4.68 6.12 -14.10
CA LEU A 45 3.55 6.82 -14.72
C LEU A 45 3.96 7.45 -16.05
N GLU A 46 5.06 8.21 -16.09
CA GLU A 46 5.55 8.87 -17.31
C GLU A 46 5.86 7.86 -18.42
N ALA A 47 6.47 6.73 -18.06
CA ALA A 47 6.79 5.67 -19.03
C ALA A 47 5.56 4.96 -19.60
N ASN A 48 4.38 5.06 -18.95
CA ASN A 48 3.19 4.28 -19.32
C ASN A 48 1.94 5.13 -19.59
N LYS A 49 1.99 6.47 -19.47
CA LYS A 49 0.78 7.31 -19.55
C LYS A 49 0.02 7.18 -20.86
N ASP A 50 0.75 6.97 -21.96
CA ASP A 50 0.21 6.78 -23.31
C ASP A 50 -0.19 5.33 -23.63
N ASN A 51 0.07 4.37 -22.72
CA ASN A 51 -0.33 2.98 -22.89
C ASN A 51 -1.83 2.82 -22.59
N PRO A 52 -2.66 2.37 -23.55
CA PRO A 52 -4.11 2.25 -23.35
C PRO A 52 -4.49 1.20 -22.30
N ASN A 53 -3.64 0.21 -22.03
CA ASN A 53 -3.88 -0.79 -20.98
C ASN A 53 -3.46 -0.31 -19.59
N PHE A 54 -2.74 0.82 -19.51
CA PHE A 54 -2.31 1.40 -18.25
C PHE A 54 -3.38 2.37 -17.73
N LEU A 55 -4.11 1.93 -16.70
CA LEU A 55 -5.21 2.70 -16.13
C LEU A 55 -4.74 3.79 -15.15
N GLY A 56 -3.48 3.75 -14.70
CA GLY A 56 -2.96 4.70 -13.71
C GLY A 56 -3.53 4.49 -12.32
N ILE A 57 -3.92 3.26 -11.97
CA ILE A 57 -4.44 2.94 -10.64
C ILE A 57 -3.30 3.04 -9.61
N PRO A 58 -3.50 3.76 -8.50
CA PRO A 58 -2.53 3.85 -7.41
C PRO A 58 -2.66 2.62 -6.50
N PHE A 59 -1.54 1.95 -6.26
CA PHE A 59 -1.45 0.80 -5.36
C PHE A 59 -0.51 1.07 -4.20
N SER A 60 -0.88 0.64 -3.01
CA SER A 60 0.05 0.52 -1.88
C SER A 60 0.28 -0.95 -1.62
N VAL A 61 1.48 -1.29 -1.16
CA VAL A 61 1.92 -2.69 -1.13
C VAL A 61 2.50 -2.97 0.25
N LYS A 62 2.06 -4.04 0.91
CA LYS A 62 2.65 -4.48 2.17
C LYS A 62 4.15 -4.73 2.02
N ASP A 63 4.92 -4.31 3.01
CA ASP A 63 6.38 -4.23 2.94
C ASP A 63 7.11 -5.60 2.94
N ASN A 64 6.39 -6.71 3.00
CA ASN A 64 6.94 -8.06 2.80
C ASN A 64 6.77 -8.58 1.36
N ILE A 65 6.23 -7.78 0.43
CA ILE A 65 6.06 -8.17 -0.97
C ILE A 65 7.21 -7.56 -1.80
N CYS A 66 8.04 -8.40 -2.40
CA CYS A 66 9.19 -7.95 -3.19
C CYS A 66 8.79 -7.04 -4.36
N THR A 67 9.41 -5.87 -4.43
CA THR A 67 9.19 -4.86 -5.47
C THR A 67 10.55 -4.37 -5.94
N SER A 68 10.90 -4.67 -7.19
CA SER A 68 12.18 -4.26 -7.77
C SER A 68 12.32 -2.74 -7.76
N GLY A 69 13.46 -2.25 -7.30
CA GLY A 69 13.77 -0.82 -7.20
C GLY A 69 13.12 -0.09 -6.02
N ILE A 70 12.33 -0.77 -5.18
CA ILE A 70 11.72 -0.17 -3.98
C ILE A 70 12.11 -0.99 -2.75
N LYS A 71 12.69 -0.31 -1.75
CA LYS A 71 13.10 -0.89 -0.47
C LYS A 71 11.99 -1.75 0.13
N THR A 72 12.30 -2.96 0.58
CA THR A 72 11.32 -3.93 1.08
C THR A 72 11.88 -4.58 2.34
N THR A 73 11.42 -4.18 3.51
CA THR A 73 12.08 -4.52 4.79
C THR A 73 11.34 -5.56 5.62
N ALA A 74 10.13 -5.95 5.19
CA ALA A 74 9.19 -6.73 5.98
C ALA A 74 8.95 -6.15 7.39
N GLY A 75 9.02 -4.82 7.54
CA GLY A 75 8.93 -4.15 8.84
C GLY A 75 10.13 -4.37 9.77
N SER A 76 11.21 -5.02 9.31
CA SER A 76 12.36 -5.42 10.12
C SER A 76 13.61 -4.58 9.82
N LYS A 77 14.38 -4.27 10.87
CA LYS A 77 15.71 -3.66 10.72
C LYS A 77 16.73 -4.59 10.09
N ILE A 78 16.55 -5.91 10.15
CA ILE A 78 17.49 -6.86 9.53
C ILE A 78 17.54 -6.72 8.00
N LEU A 79 16.46 -6.22 7.40
CA LEU A 79 16.33 -5.97 5.96
C LEU A 79 16.35 -4.48 5.62
N GLU A 80 16.89 -3.62 6.50
CA GLU A 80 16.68 -2.17 6.38
C GLU A 80 17.20 -1.53 5.09
N ASN A 81 18.20 -2.16 4.47
CA ASN A 81 18.84 -1.75 3.22
C ASN A 81 18.52 -2.69 2.06
N TYR A 82 17.58 -3.64 2.23
CA TYR A 82 17.24 -4.60 1.19
C TYR A 82 16.37 -3.95 0.11
N ILE A 83 16.91 -3.92 -1.11
CA ILE A 83 16.19 -3.58 -2.33
C ILE A 83 16.09 -4.85 -3.18
N PRO A 84 14.89 -5.42 -3.37
CA PRO A 84 14.72 -6.62 -4.18
C PRO A 84 15.22 -6.43 -5.61
N PHE A 85 15.84 -7.46 -6.18
CA PHE A 85 16.26 -7.50 -7.58
C PHE A 85 15.15 -7.99 -8.54
N PHE A 86 13.99 -8.35 -8.00
CA PHE A 86 12.86 -8.86 -8.76
C PHE A 86 11.52 -8.35 -8.21
N ASP A 87 10.54 -8.25 -9.12
CA ASP A 87 9.15 -8.03 -8.75
C ASP A 87 8.47 -9.37 -8.42
N ALA A 88 7.72 -9.40 -7.33
CA ALA A 88 6.76 -10.47 -7.07
C ALA A 88 5.71 -10.56 -8.20
N THR A 89 5.09 -11.72 -8.39
CA THR A 89 4.15 -11.93 -9.51
C THR A 89 2.97 -10.96 -9.49
N CYS A 90 2.41 -10.64 -8.31
CA CYS A 90 1.35 -9.65 -8.18
C CYS A 90 1.82 -8.24 -8.60
N ILE A 91 3.05 -7.87 -8.25
CA ILE A 91 3.67 -6.59 -8.61
C ILE A 91 3.85 -6.46 -10.12
N LYS A 92 4.31 -7.53 -10.80
CA LYS A 92 4.38 -7.55 -12.27
C LYS A 92 3.02 -7.31 -12.92
N LYS A 93 1.94 -7.84 -12.35
CA LYS A 93 0.57 -7.63 -12.84
C LYS A 93 0.09 -6.20 -12.57
N ILE A 94 0.36 -5.67 -11.38
CA ILE A 94 0.01 -4.31 -10.96
C ILE A 94 0.66 -3.26 -11.85
N LYS A 95 1.97 -3.37 -12.09
CA LYS A 95 2.73 -2.42 -12.93
C LYS A 95 2.19 -2.31 -14.37
N LYS A 96 1.44 -3.30 -14.86
CA LYS A 96 0.80 -3.22 -16.19
C LYS A 96 -0.40 -2.26 -16.23
N VAL A 97 -1.06 -2.04 -15.09
CA VAL A 97 -2.32 -1.27 -15.02
C VAL A 97 -2.22 -0.04 -14.13
N GLY A 98 -1.16 0.10 -13.34
CA GLY A 98 -1.02 1.18 -12.37
C GLY A 98 0.39 1.30 -11.81
N TYR A 99 0.54 2.15 -10.80
CA TYR A 99 1.81 2.48 -10.16
C TYR A 99 1.75 2.24 -8.65
N ILE A 100 2.93 2.07 -8.02
CA ILE A 100 3.05 1.78 -6.60
C ILE A 100 3.42 3.06 -5.86
N ILE A 101 2.56 3.49 -4.93
CA ILE A 101 2.72 4.75 -4.19
C ILE A 101 3.60 4.60 -2.94
N GLY A 102 3.76 3.37 -2.44
CA GLY A 102 4.63 3.10 -1.31
C GLY A 102 4.44 1.72 -0.69
N LYS A 103 5.32 1.42 0.26
CA LYS A 103 5.37 0.21 1.06
C LYS A 103 4.74 0.45 2.43
N THR A 104 3.64 -0.23 2.72
CA THR A 104 2.85 0.02 3.94
C THR A 104 3.47 -0.62 5.16
N SER A 105 3.33 0.03 6.31
CA SER A 105 3.68 -0.52 7.63
C SER A 105 2.96 -1.84 7.89
N MET A 106 3.65 -2.71 8.61
CA MET A 106 3.22 -4.05 8.96
C MET A 106 3.88 -4.50 10.26
N ASP A 107 3.32 -5.51 10.93
CA ASP A 107 4.08 -6.21 11.97
C ASP A 107 5.33 -6.87 11.35
N GLU A 108 6.43 -6.89 12.09
CA GLU A 108 7.72 -7.42 11.64
C GLU A 108 7.58 -8.88 11.14
N PHE A 109 8.02 -9.13 9.90
CA PHE A 109 7.85 -10.40 9.17
C PHE A 109 6.41 -10.92 9.06
N GLY A 110 5.42 -10.07 9.34
CA GLY A 110 4.00 -10.44 9.35
C GLY A 110 3.53 -11.08 10.65
N PHE A 111 4.39 -11.17 11.67
CA PHE A 111 4.09 -11.80 12.95
C PHE A 111 3.56 -10.79 13.96
N GLY A 112 2.25 -10.63 13.97
CA GLY A 112 1.52 -9.80 14.94
C GLY A 112 0.08 -9.56 14.51
N SER A 113 -0.69 -8.94 15.40
CA SER A 113 -2.13 -8.69 15.20
C SER A 113 -2.52 -7.23 15.42
N PHE A 114 -1.55 -6.34 15.64
CA PHE A 114 -1.82 -4.95 16.02
C PHE A 114 -0.92 -3.92 15.32
N ASN A 115 0.07 -4.34 14.52
CA ASN A 115 1.06 -3.47 13.88
C ASN A 115 1.91 -2.65 14.86
N LEU A 116 2.22 -3.21 16.04
CA LEU A 116 2.93 -2.51 17.12
C LEU A 116 4.43 -2.80 17.16
N ASN A 117 4.90 -3.87 16.49
CA ASN A 117 6.30 -4.28 16.50
C ASN A 117 7.07 -3.87 15.23
N CYS A 118 6.52 -3.00 14.39
CA CYS A 118 7.20 -2.51 13.19
C CYS A 118 8.46 -1.69 13.56
N GLY A 119 9.62 -2.05 12.98
CA GLY A 119 10.89 -1.37 13.22
C GLY A 119 11.00 0.07 12.68
N TYR A 120 9.96 0.59 12.01
CA TYR A 120 9.95 1.92 11.39
C TYR A 120 8.85 2.85 11.91
N GLY A 121 8.03 2.36 12.84
CA GLY A 121 6.95 3.14 13.43
C GLY A 121 5.59 2.47 13.33
N ILE A 122 4.68 2.94 14.17
CA ILE A 122 3.37 2.33 14.40
C ILE A 122 2.31 3.17 13.68
N PRO A 123 1.49 2.57 12.80
CA PRO A 123 0.40 3.27 12.16
C PRO A 123 -0.72 3.55 13.18
N LYS A 124 -1.24 4.78 13.16
CA LYS A 124 -2.34 5.22 14.05
C LYS A 124 -3.67 5.00 13.37
N ASN A 125 -4.67 4.48 14.10
CA ASN A 125 -5.97 4.18 13.51
C ASN A 125 -6.72 5.49 13.14
N PRO A 126 -7.19 5.64 11.89
CA PRO A 126 -7.88 6.87 11.49
C PRO A 126 -9.22 7.12 12.18
N LEU A 127 -9.85 6.08 12.74
CA LEU A 127 -11.08 6.21 13.53
C LEU A 127 -10.81 6.70 14.96
N ASP A 128 -9.66 6.33 15.54
CA ASP A 128 -9.23 6.72 16.88
C ASP A 128 -7.70 6.56 16.99
N ARG A 129 -6.97 7.68 17.12
CA ARG A 129 -5.50 7.70 17.07
C ARG A 129 -4.83 7.06 18.29
N GLU A 130 -5.57 6.79 19.36
CA GLU A 130 -5.08 6.07 20.54
C GLU A 130 -5.22 4.55 20.39
N ARG A 131 -5.86 4.07 19.32
CA ARG A 131 -6.07 2.65 19.04
C ARG A 131 -5.16 2.15 17.90
N CYS A 132 -4.90 0.85 17.94
CA CYS A 132 -4.16 0.16 16.89
C CYS A 132 -4.98 -0.01 15.61
N CYS A 133 -4.29 -0.21 14.49
CA CYS A 133 -4.91 -0.47 13.18
C CYS A 133 -5.23 -1.95 12.95
N GLY A 134 -4.99 -2.83 13.93
CA GLY A 134 -4.92 -4.27 13.71
C GLY A 134 -3.64 -4.65 12.93
N GLY A 135 -3.42 -5.95 12.73
CA GLY A 135 -2.20 -6.47 12.11
C GLY A 135 -2.38 -7.85 11.48
N SER A 136 -1.44 -8.30 10.65
CA SER A 136 -0.16 -7.62 10.37
C SER A 136 -0.17 -6.60 9.23
N SER A 137 -1.29 -6.34 8.55
CA SER A 137 -1.35 -5.34 7.46
C SER A 137 -1.97 -4.01 7.90
N GLY A 138 -1.61 -3.52 9.09
CA GLY A 138 -2.21 -2.34 9.71
C GLY A 138 -2.02 -1.06 8.88
N GLY A 139 -0.83 -0.85 8.31
CA GLY A 139 -0.56 0.30 7.45
C GLY A 139 -1.44 0.35 6.20
N ALA A 140 -1.73 -0.81 5.60
CA ALA A 140 -2.62 -0.92 4.45
C ALA A 140 -4.04 -0.46 4.80
N ALA A 141 -4.63 -1.00 5.87
CA ALA A 141 -5.98 -0.64 6.30
C ALA A 141 -6.07 0.82 6.79
N CYS A 142 -5.03 1.31 7.47
CA CYS A 142 -4.91 2.71 7.87
C CYS A 142 -4.95 3.65 6.66
N LEU A 143 -4.12 3.41 5.65
CA LEU A 143 -4.11 4.22 4.43
C LEU A 143 -5.46 4.18 3.72
N THR A 144 -6.03 2.98 3.51
CA THR A 144 -7.32 2.82 2.83
C THR A 144 -8.43 3.57 3.55
N LYS A 145 -8.37 3.70 4.87
CA LYS A 145 -9.35 4.49 5.64
C LYS A 145 -9.09 5.99 5.59
N ALA A 146 -7.83 6.40 5.60
CA ALA A 146 -7.43 7.81 5.70
C ALA A 146 -7.46 8.55 4.35
N LEU A 147 -7.26 7.84 3.24
CA LEU A 147 -7.17 8.43 1.90
C LEU A 147 -8.57 8.59 1.28
N ASN A 148 -8.91 9.83 0.88
CA ASN A 148 -10.20 10.15 0.25
C ASN A 148 -10.19 9.94 -1.28
N LEU A 149 -9.07 9.49 -1.82
CA LEU A 149 -8.85 9.24 -3.24
C LEU A 149 -8.86 7.74 -3.50
N PRO A 150 -9.24 7.31 -4.71
CA PRO A 150 -9.34 5.90 -5.03
C PRO A 150 -7.97 5.24 -4.98
N HIS A 151 -7.91 4.06 -4.39
CA HIS A 151 -6.67 3.33 -4.17
C HIS A 151 -6.96 1.86 -3.87
N ILE A 152 -6.00 0.97 -4.19
CA ILE A 152 -6.05 -0.45 -3.85
C ILE A 152 -4.82 -0.82 -3.03
N ALA A 153 -5.04 -1.35 -1.83
CA ALA A 153 -3.97 -1.89 -1.00
C ALA A 153 -3.77 -3.38 -1.30
N ILE A 154 -2.51 -3.77 -1.52
CA ILE A 154 -2.11 -5.17 -1.65
C ILE A 154 -1.46 -5.57 -0.33
N ALA A 155 -2.05 -6.60 0.28
CA ALA A 155 -1.64 -7.12 1.55
C ALA A 155 -1.51 -8.64 1.49
N GLU A 156 -1.08 -9.23 2.59
CA GLU A 156 -0.86 -10.66 2.74
C GLU A 156 -1.51 -11.10 4.06
N SER A 157 -2.06 -12.33 4.07
CA SER A 157 -2.72 -12.91 5.25
C SER A 157 -2.38 -14.38 5.46
N THR A 158 -1.62 -14.66 6.51
CA THR A 158 -1.41 -16.00 7.07
C THR A 158 -2.56 -16.47 7.96
N GLY A 159 -3.07 -15.59 8.83
CA GLY A 159 -4.01 -15.97 9.91
C GLY A 159 -5.06 -14.90 10.22
N GLY A 160 -5.42 -14.07 9.23
CA GLY A 160 -6.33 -12.94 9.40
C GLY A 160 -5.65 -11.58 9.27
N SER A 161 -4.41 -11.53 8.77
CA SER A 161 -3.63 -10.29 8.65
C SER A 161 -4.17 -9.29 7.62
N ILE A 162 -5.25 -9.63 6.91
CA ILE A 162 -6.05 -8.70 6.10
C ILE A 162 -7.38 -8.37 6.79
N SER A 163 -8.13 -9.39 7.23
CA SER A 163 -9.46 -9.21 7.81
C SER A 163 -9.44 -8.50 9.16
N CYS A 164 -8.45 -8.76 10.02
CA CYS A 164 -8.29 -8.07 11.30
C CYS A 164 -8.06 -6.56 11.12
N PRO A 165 -7.04 -6.10 10.35
CA PRO A 165 -6.90 -4.68 10.06
C PRO A 165 -8.12 -4.05 9.36
N ALA A 166 -8.74 -4.78 8.44
CA ALA A 166 -9.93 -4.31 7.73
C ALA A 166 -11.08 -4.02 8.71
N SER A 167 -11.31 -4.92 9.68
CA SER A 167 -12.29 -4.74 10.74
C SER A 167 -11.94 -3.55 11.64
N PHE A 168 -10.67 -3.39 12.03
CA PHE A 168 -10.25 -2.37 13.00
C PHE A 168 -10.32 -0.95 12.41
N CYS A 169 -10.00 -0.81 11.12
CA CYS A 169 -10.04 0.49 10.44
C CYS A 169 -11.37 0.75 9.72
N GLY A 170 -12.30 -0.21 9.70
CA GLY A 170 -13.59 -0.07 9.04
C GLY A 170 -13.48 0.07 7.51
N VAL A 171 -12.71 -0.84 6.89
CA VAL A 171 -12.50 -0.92 5.43
C VAL A 171 -12.80 -2.32 4.91
N ILE A 172 -12.87 -2.47 3.60
CA ILE A 172 -13.09 -3.77 2.96
C ILE A 172 -11.73 -4.45 2.77
N GLY A 173 -11.61 -5.69 3.24
CA GLY A 173 -10.45 -6.55 3.02
C GLY A 173 -10.89 -7.96 2.60
N LEU A 174 -10.21 -8.53 1.61
CA LEU A 174 -10.50 -9.86 1.09
C LEU A 174 -9.22 -10.70 1.10
N THR A 175 -9.30 -11.87 1.71
CA THR A 175 -8.31 -12.94 1.53
C THR A 175 -8.90 -13.95 0.56
N PRO A 176 -8.34 -14.11 -0.66
CA PRO A 176 -8.86 -15.07 -1.61
C PRO A 176 -8.60 -16.51 -1.15
N THR A 177 -9.23 -17.46 -1.84
CA THR A 177 -8.94 -18.89 -1.68
C THR A 177 -7.45 -19.14 -1.88
N TYR A 178 -6.85 -19.94 -0.98
CA TYR A 178 -5.45 -20.33 -1.09
C TYR A 178 -5.14 -20.95 -2.45
N GLY A 179 -4.06 -20.50 -3.09
CA GLY A 179 -3.65 -20.91 -4.44
C GLY A 179 -4.22 -20.07 -5.59
N LEU A 180 -5.16 -19.15 -5.34
CA LEU A 180 -5.64 -18.21 -6.37
C LEU A 180 -4.63 -17.11 -6.68
N VAL A 181 -3.90 -16.64 -5.66
CA VAL A 181 -2.87 -15.59 -5.73
C VAL A 181 -1.58 -16.08 -5.12
#